data_AF-A0A4W6DBV7-F1
#
_entry.id   AF-A0A4W6DBV7-F1
#
_cell.length_a   1.000
_cell.length_b   1.000
_cell.length_c   1.000
_cell.angle_alpha   90.00
_cell.angle_beta   90.00
_cell.angle_gamma   90.00
#
_symmetry.space_group_name_H-M   'P 1'
#
loop_
_entity.id
_entity.type
_entity.pdbx_description
1 polymer ?
#
loop_
_entity_poly.entity_id
_entity_poly.type
_entity_poly.pdbx_seq_one_letter_code
_entity_poly.pdbx_strand_id
1 'polypeptide(L)'
;MSPRPSDEEEAFYLQCRAAYLAVFRSSLTNIASKQQLCRVLQQAGRNPSHATLNKYWTPRTSKLNFDDFCEILKCEKKTEETELMRAFKKMDVNGDGYITHSELEKALTTRGEKMTAEEVNAIFLLADINKDGKLDYAEFCRLLVSTVEQCQMAAMERLEADAKLKRQNFGSQSYTAQVAATQPQPPEASDVTLKKDSRSSSRPSSARSRRSSLSNSIIMTSSSTKASKIPEPSGLQEWHHSSVKGCFFLEDDGSISSLQYQLHVPQTTNVYLTIQPLSLSHRPDKCSSWMTVDTALFIMSAGETKEDSTLLHFTESKDKEKYVWKGELNAGTYYLLPFTSGCRLKKRSKKNLSNKPVELVYRTDTGELDLTREEALSDIFEVIDLDGNGLLSLEEYNFFELRTSGEKCDKDAWAVCKENFDMRKNQLTRQGFMELNLMEATEKDGDPADLWVTLEAMGYNRMLELVEACPFQIDIHSEGTQLSIQPLSMDSGPKLLNQALQKSITSRTGAKALRGQDNVFIYTYRGEHRISSLIANKANQKVTVHVNNEQSRNCSSSRGMSVFAVEVPARTKMVCQHVLPINDKQDWTYNCVETILPF
;
A
#
# COMPACT_ATOMS: atom_id res chain seq x y z
N MET A 1 -4.93 8.71 -37.83
CA MET A 1 -5.93 8.43 -36.77
C MET A 1 -5.30 8.92 -35.48
N SER A 2 -5.89 9.91 -34.81
CA SER A 2 -5.39 10.35 -33.51
C SER A 2 -5.69 9.26 -32.47
N PRO A 3 -4.76 8.94 -31.56
CA PRO A 3 -4.97 7.94 -30.51
C PRO A 3 -6.19 8.30 -29.65
N ARG A 4 -6.85 7.29 -29.06
CA ARG A 4 -7.98 7.57 -28.15
C ARG A 4 -7.44 8.22 -26.88
N PRO A 5 -8.24 9.02 -26.15
CA PRO A 5 -7.80 9.66 -24.91
C PRO A 5 -7.24 8.67 -23.87
N SER A 6 -7.73 7.42 -23.86
CA SER A 6 -7.20 6.33 -23.02
C SER A 6 -5.76 5.95 -23.35
N ASP A 7 -5.38 6.00 -24.62
CA ASP A 7 -4.10 5.50 -25.12
C ASP A 7 -2.99 6.53 -24.83
N GLU A 8 -3.32 7.82 -24.82
CA GLU A 8 -2.40 8.90 -24.44
C GLU A 8 -2.10 8.89 -22.93
N GLU A 9 -3.11 8.58 -22.12
CA GLU A 9 -2.96 8.48 -20.66
C GLU A 9 -2.13 7.25 -20.28
N GLU A 10 -2.40 6.09 -20.89
CA GLU A 10 -1.57 4.88 -20.71
C GLU A 10 -0.11 5.11 -21.12
N ALA A 11 0.13 5.78 -22.26
CA ALA A 11 1.48 6.12 -22.71
C ALA A 11 2.20 7.07 -21.75
N PHE A 12 1.49 8.05 -21.18
CA PHE A 12 2.05 8.96 -20.18
C PHE A 12 2.48 8.22 -18.91
N TYR A 13 1.64 7.33 -18.38
CA TYR A 13 1.96 6.54 -17.19
C TYR A 13 3.11 5.56 -17.45
N LEU A 14 3.16 4.96 -18.64
CA LEU A 14 4.27 4.10 -19.06
C LEU A 14 5.60 4.87 -19.08
N GLN A 15 5.60 6.11 -19.59
CA GLN A 15 6.78 6.98 -19.58
C GLN A 15 7.20 7.38 -18.17
N CYS A 16 6.24 7.73 -17.29
CA CYS A 16 6.52 8.02 -15.89
C CYS A 16 7.18 6.82 -15.21
N ARG A 17 6.65 5.62 -15.47
CA ARG A 17 7.13 4.37 -14.89
C ARG A 17 8.54 4.02 -15.35
N ALA A 18 8.84 4.11 -16.64
CA ALA A 18 10.19 3.90 -17.17
C ALA A 18 11.23 4.81 -16.48
N ALA A 19 10.91 6.10 -16.35
CA ALA A 19 11.78 7.06 -15.67
C ALA A 19 11.97 6.77 -14.18
N TYR A 20 10.90 6.35 -13.49
CA TYR A 20 10.94 5.99 -12.09
C TYR A 20 11.83 4.77 -11.83
N LEU A 21 11.68 3.74 -12.66
CA LEU A 21 12.43 2.48 -12.56
C LEU A 21 13.88 2.60 -13.05
N ALA A 22 14.20 3.62 -13.85
CA ALA A 22 15.59 3.94 -14.17
C ALA A 22 16.38 4.32 -12.90
N VAL A 23 15.73 4.91 -11.90
CA VAL A 23 16.35 5.35 -10.63
C VAL A 23 16.09 4.37 -9.48
N PHE A 24 14.92 3.74 -9.43
CA PHE A 24 14.50 2.84 -8.36
C PHE A 24 14.29 1.42 -8.86
N ARG A 25 14.42 0.44 -7.97
CA ARG A 25 14.18 -0.97 -8.31
C ARG A 25 12.70 -1.34 -8.37
N SER A 26 11.83 -0.52 -7.77
CA SER A 26 10.38 -0.76 -7.73
C SER A 26 9.63 0.58 -7.72
N SER A 27 8.46 0.60 -8.37
CA SER A 27 7.55 1.74 -8.37
C SER A 27 6.99 2.05 -6.97
N LEU A 28 7.01 1.07 -6.05
CA LEU A 28 6.60 1.22 -4.65
C LEU A 28 7.66 1.91 -3.77
N THR A 29 8.88 2.07 -4.29
CA THR A 29 9.95 2.74 -3.54
C THR A 29 9.67 4.24 -3.48
N ASN A 30 9.54 4.79 -2.28
CA ASN A 30 9.34 6.23 -2.11
C ASN A 30 10.61 7.03 -2.43
N ILE A 31 10.45 8.18 -3.09
CA ILE A 31 11.49 9.21 -3.19
C ILE A 31 11.72 9.78 -1.79
N ALA A 32 12.93 9.62 -1.25
CA ALA A 32 13.27 10.01 0.12
C ALA A 32 14.21 11.23 0.19
N SER A 33 14.65 11.76 -0.95
CA SER A 33 15.53 12.93 -1.00
C SER A 33 15.27 13.81 -2.21
N LYS A 34 15.64 15.09 -2.07
CA LYS A 34 15.62 16.08 -3.17
C LYS A 34 16.48 15.65 -4.36
N GLN A 35 17.59 14.97 -4.11
CA GLN A 35 18.48 14.45 -5.15
C GLN A 35 17.81 13.32 -5.95
N GLN A 36 17.12 12.40 -5.27
CA GLN A 36 16.35 11.36 -5.95
C GLN A 36 15.22 11.95 -6.80
N LEU A 37 14.49 12.96 -6.29
CA LEU A 37 13.46 13.67 -7.07
C LEU A 37 14.05 14.27 -8.36
N CYS A 38 15.22 14.89 -8.26
CA CYS A 38 15.93 15.46 -9.41
C CYS A 38 16.26 14.40 -10.47
N ARG A 39 16.84 13.28 -10.04
CA ARG A 39 17.22 12.19 -10.94
C ARG A 39 16.03 11.60 -11.68
N VAL A 40 14.92 11.35 -10.97
CA VAL A 40 13.72 10.76 -11.57
C VAL A 40 13.08 11.70 -12.59
N LEU A 41 13.01 13.00 -12.28
CA LEU A 41 12.54 14.01 -13.22
C LEU A 41 13.45 14.10 -14.46
N GLN A 42 14.77 13.98 -14.29
CA GLN A 42 15.73 13.92 -15.41
C GLN A 42 15.53 12.69 -16.29
N GLN A 43 15.32 11.51 -15.70
CA GLN A 43 15.01 10.29 -16.46
C GLN A 43 13.66 10.38 -17.20
N ALA A 44 12.72 11.20 -16.69
CA ALA A 44 11.47 11.53 -17.37
C ALA A 44 11.61 12.65 -18.41
N GLY A 45 12.84 13.07 -18.69
CA GLY A 45 13.19 14.13 -19.63
C GLY A 45 12.72 15.53 -19.22
N ARG A 46 12.76 15.83 -17.91
CA ARG A 46 12.66 17.18 -17.37
C ARG A 46 14.04 17.66 -16.92
N ASN A 47 14.29 18.96 -17.01
CA ASN A 47 15.49 19.56 -16.43
C ASN A 47 15.11 20.49 -15.26
N PRO A 48 14.79 19.93 -14.08
CA PRO A 48 14.22 20.72 -12.99
C PRO A 48 15.26 21.69 -12.39
N SER A 49 14.91 22.97 -12.33
CA SER A 49 15.73 23.96 -11.64
C SER A 49 15.73 23.73 -10.12
N HIS A 50 16.70 24.31 -9.39
CA HIS A 50 16.67 24.30 -7.93
C HIS A 50 15.38 24.89 -7.34
N ALA A 51 14.77 25.87 -8.03
CA ALA A 51 13.50 26.47 -7.62
C ALA A 51 12.34 25.47 -7.82
N THR A 52 12.29 24.77 -8.95
CA THR A 52 11.34 23.69 -9.22
C THR A 52 11.44 22.59 -8.18
N LEU A 53 12.66 22.14 -7.85
CA LEU A 53 12.87 21.13 -6.82
C LEU A 53 12.45 21.63 -5.42
N ASN A 54 12.68 22.91 -5.08
CA ASN A 54 12.23 23.48 -3.81
C ASN A 54 10.72 23.65 -3.70
N LYS A 55 10.01 23.76 -4.84
CA LYS A 55 8.55 23.83 -4.89
C LYS A 55 7.92 22.53 -4.39
N TYR A 56 8.48 21.38 -4.77
CA TYR A 56 7.93 20.06 -4.43
C TYR A 56 8.64 19.38 -3.24
N TRP A 57 9.92 19.68 -3.02
CA TRP A 57 10.70 19.16 -1.90
C TRP A 57 10.93 20.23 -0.84
N THR A 58 9.96 20.37 0.06
CA THR A 58 9.99 21.33 1.17
C THR A 58 10.60 20.70 2.43
N PRO A 59 10.99 21.48 3.47
CA PRO A 59 11.41 20.93 4.76
C PRO A 59 10.36 20.05 5.47
N ARG A 60 9.10 20.09 5.03
CA ARG A 60 8.01 19.25 5.54
C ARG A 60 7.82 17.97 4.73
N THR A 61 8.40 17.90 3.53
CA THR A 61 8.33 16.73 2.65
C THR A 61 9.34 15.69 3.16
N SER A 62 8.84 14.57 3.66
CA SER A 62 9.69 13.46 4.11
C SER A 62 9.85 12.38 3.03
N LYS A 63 8.81 12.15 2.24
CA LYS A 63 8.75 11.16 1.16
C LYS A 63 7.77 11.63 0.07
N LEU A 64 7.97 11.19 -1.17
CA LEU A 64 7.00 11.29 -2.28
C LEU A 64 6.84 9.90 -2.91
N ASN A 65 5.61 9.50 -3.24
CA ASN A 65 5.32 8.22 -3.90
C ASN A 65 5.24 8.38 -5.44
N PHE A 66 4.96 7.28 -6.15
CA PHE A 66 4.85 7.28 -7.61
C PHE A 66 3.72 8.19 -8.14
N ASP A 67 2.58 8.24 -7.45
CA ASP A 67 1.45 9.09 -7.84
C ASP A 67 1.81 10.57 -7.69
N ASP A 68 2.46 10.95 -6.58
CA ASP A 68 2.96 12.31 -6.36
C ASP A 68 3.92 12.70 -7.50
N PHE A 69 4.80 11.79 -7.91
CA PHE A 69 5.71 12.01 -9.04
C PHE A 69 4.96 12.21 -10.36
N CYS A 70 3.95 11.40 -10.66
CA CYS A 70 3.14 11.53 -11.86
C CYS A 70 2.43 12.90 -11.90
N GLU A 71 1.86 13.34 -10.77
CA GLU A 71 1.22 14.65 -10.66
C GLU A 71 2.21 15.81 -10.82
N ILE A 72 3.43 15.68 -10.28
CA ILE A 72 4.52 16.64 -10.53
C ILE A 72 4.85 16.70 -12.02
N LEU A 73 4.95 15.55 -12.70
CA LEU A 73 5.31 15.49 -14.11
C LEU A 73 4.21 16.05 -15.04
N LYS A 74 2.94 15.93 -14.65
CA LYS A 74 1.81 16.61 -15.33
C LYS A 74 1.88 18.12 -15.18
N CYS A 75 2.32 18.61 -14.02
CA CYS A 75 2.45 20.05 -13.74
C CYS A 75 3.70 20.69 -14.34
N GLU A 76 4.79 19.93 -14.50
CA GLU A 76 6.05 20.40 -15.06
C GLU A 76 6.10 20.17 -16.57
N LYS A 77 6.26 21.26 -17.33
CA LYS A 77 6.38 21.20 -18.79
C LYS A 77 7.78 20.74 -19.22
N LYS A 78 7.87 20.19 -20.43
CA LYS A 78 9.16 19.97 -21.10
C LYS A 78 9.86 21.31 -21.33
N THR A 79 11.19 21.29 -21.34
CA THR A 79 12.00 22.50 -21.57
C THR A 79 11.60 23.16 -22.89
N GLU A 80 11.12 24.41 -22.82
CA GLU A 80 10.73 25.18 -24.01
C GLU A 80 11.96 25.88 -24.63
N GLU A 81 11.89 26.20 -25.92
CA GLU A 81 12.94 26.91 -26.67
C GLU A 81 13.36 28.23 -25.99
N THR A 82 12.41 28.91 -25.34
CA THR A 82 12.68 30.16 -24.62
C THR A 82 13.57 29.97 -23.38
N GLU A 83 13.53 28.80 -22.75
CA GLU A 83 14.40 28.46 -21.62
C GLU A 83 15.80 28.06 -22.09
N LEU A 84 15.90 27.34 -23.21
CA LEU A 84 17.16 27.02 -23.88
C LEU A 84 17.90 28.29 -24.31
N MET A 85 17.19 29.24 -24.93
CA MET A 85 17.73 30.55 -25.29
C MET A 85 18.25 31.33 -24.08
N ARG A 86 17.54 31.26 -22.94
CA ARG A 86 17.97 31.91 -21.70
C ARG A 86 19.21 31.24 -21.09
N ALA A 87 19.32 29.92 -21.19
CA ALA A 87 20.49 29.17 -20.74
C ALA A 87 21.72 29.48 -21.62
N PHE A 88 21.55 29.50 -22.95
CA PHE A 88 22.59 29.85 -23.91
C PHE A 88 23.18 31.24 -23.60
N LYS A 89 22.33 32.27 -23.47
CA LYS A 89 22.75 33.63 -23.10
C LYS A 89 23.44 33.76 -21.75
N LYS A 90 23.24 32.81 -20.83
CA LYS A 90 23.92 32.80 -19.54
C LYS A 90 25.30 32.13 -19.61
N MET A 91 25.51 31.29 -20.61
CA MET A 91 26.75 30.55 -20.83
C MET A 91 27.69 31.30 -21.78
N ASP A 92 27.14 31.97 -22.79
CA ASP A 92 27.85 32.95 -23.61
C ASP A 92 28.10 34.24 -22.80
N VAL A 93 29.23 34.27 -22.09
CA VAL A 93 29.59 35.38 -21.19
C VAL A 93 30.03 36.61 -21.97
N ASN A 94 30.61 36.40 -23.16
CA ASN A 94 31.19 37.45 -23.97
C ASN A 94 30.18 38.06 -24.98
N GLY A 95 29.07 37.37 -25.24
CA GLY A 95 27.96 37.82 -26.08
C GLY A 95 28.23 37.70 -27.58
N ASP A 96 29.21 36.89 -28.01
CA ASP A 96 29.58 36.70 -29.41
C ASP A 96 28.64 35.75 -30.17
N GLY A 97 27.66 35.15 -29.46
CA GLY A 97 26.70 34.24 -30.04
C GLY A 97 27.20 32.80 -30.12
N TYR A 98 28.32 32.48 -29.49
CA TYR A 98 28.91 31.15 -29.44
C TYR A 98 29.34 30.77 -28.01
N ILE A 99 29.34 29.48 -27.70
CA ILE A 99 29.88 28.98 -26.42
C ILE A 99 31.21 28.29 -26.70
N THR A 100 32.30 28.86 -26.20
CA THR A 100 33.63 28.25 -26.30
C THR A 100 33.81 27.12 -25.28
N HIS A 101 34.79 26.22 -25.53
CA HIS A 101 35.13 25.15 -24.57
C HIS A 101 35.39 25.70 -23.16
N SER A 102 36.11 26.81 -23.04
CA SER A 102 36.42 27.43 -21.74
C SER A 102 35.17 27.96 -21.03
N GLU A 103 34.20 28.51 -21.78
CA GLU A 103 32.93 28.98 -21.22
C GLU A 103 32.05 27.82 -20.77
N LEU A 104 31.99 26.73 -21.55
CA LEU A 104 31.30 25.50 -21.18
C LEU A 104 31.92 24.86 -19.93
N GLU A 105 33.24 24.70 -19.91
CA GLU A 105 34.00 24.15 -18.78
C GLU A 105 33.78 24.95 -17.51
N LYS A 106 33.89 26.28 -17.60
CA LYS A 106 33.65 27.16 -16.46
C LYS A 106 32.20 27.04 -15.96
N ALA A 107 31.23 26.95 -16.87
CA ALA A 107 29.82 26.81 -16.49
C ALA A 107 29.53 25.48 -15.77
N LEU A 108 30.04 24.37 -16.28
CA LEU A 108 29.77 23.01 -15.78
C LEU A 108 30.65 22.59 -14.59
N THR A 109 31.81 23.22 -14.39
CA THR A 109 32.68 22.97 -13.22
C THR A 109 32.38 23.88 -12.03
N THR A 110 31.74 25.03 -12.25
CA THR A 110 31.52 26.05 -11.21
C THR A 110 30.09 26.04 -10.63
N ARG A 111 29.10 25.53 -11.36
CA ARG A 111 27.67 25.58 -10.95
C ARG A 111 27.01 24.20 -11.03
N GLY A 112 26.26 23.81 -9.99
CA GLY A 112 25.51 22.53 -9.97
C GLY A 112 26.34 21.34 -9.48
N GLU A 113 26.03 20.13 -9.97
CA GLU A 113 26.92 18.96 -9.86
C GLU A 113 28.14 19.22 -10.75
N LYS A 114 29.32 19.26 -10.14
CA LYS A 114 30.56 19.62 -10.84
C LYS A 114 31.02 18.46 -11.70
N MET A 115 31.09 18.67 -13.00
CA MET A 115 31.64 17.70 -13.94
C MET A 115 33.17 17.76 -13.95
N THR A 116 33.84 16.66 -14.28
CA THR A 116 35.29 16.65 -14.49
C THR A 116 35.64 17.31 -15.83
N ALA A 117 36.88 17.79 -15.97
CA ALA A 117 37.35 18.37 -17.24
C ALA A 117 37.26 17.35 -18.40
N GLU A 118 37.43 16.06 -18.10
CA GLU A 118 37.32 14.96 -19.05
C GLU A 118 35.87 14.78 -19.54
N GLU A 119 34.89 14.85 -18.65
CA GLU A 119 33.46 14.78 -18.98
C GLU A 119 33.01 15.98 -19.82
N VAL A 120 33.48 17.19 -19.48
CA VAL A 120 33.19 18.40 -20.26
C VAL A 120 33.76 18.29 -21.67
N ASN A 121 35.00 17.81 -21.81
CA ASN A 121 35.64 17.66 -23.12
C ASN A 121 34.90 16.62 -23.99
N ALA A 122 34.47 15.50 -23.39
CA ALA A 122 33.64 14.52 -24.08
C ALA A 122 32.31 15.10 -24.58
N ILE A 123 31.63 15.89 -23.74
CA ILE A 123 30.40 16.60 -24.12
C ILE A 123 30.64 17.60 -25.25
N PHE A 124 31.72 18.36 -25.17
CA PHE A 124 32.06 19.36 -26.19
C PHE A 124 32.30 18.71 -27.55
N LEU A 125 33.07 17.62 -27.60
CA LEU A 125 33.36 16.87 -28.83
C LEU A 125 32.11 16.23 -29.46
N LEU A 126 31.11 15.89 -28.64
CA LEU A 126 29.83 15.36 -29.13
C LEU A 126 28.92 16.47 -29.67
N ALA A 127 29.04 17.69 -29.13
CA ALA A 127 28.18 18.81 -29.45
C ALA A 127 28.63 19.58 -30.70
N ASP A 128 29.95 19.79 -30.85
CA ASP A 128 30.60 20.54 -31.94
C ASP A 128 30.66 19.68 -33.23
N ILE A 129 29.63 19.80 -34.08
CA ILE A 129 29.52 18.98 -35.30
C ILE A 129 30.35 19.60 -36.43
N ASN A 130 30.35 20.93 -36.51
CA ASN A 130 31.08 21.63 -37.56
C ASN A 130 32.60 21.68 -37.30
N LYS A 131 33.04 21.32 -36.08
CA LYS A 131 34.44 21.27 -35.61
C LYS A 131 35.13 22.63 -35.68
N ASP A 132 34.39 23.71 -35.45
CA ASP A 132 34.92 25.07 -35.42
C ASP A 132 35.50 25.45 -34.04
N GLY A 133 35.40 24.55 -33.05
CA GLY A 133 35.91 24.75 -31.70
C GLY A 133 35.00 25.64 -30.84
N LYS A 134 33.77 25.88 -31.28
CA LYS A 134 32.72 26.62 -30.57
C LYS A 134 31.38 25.91 -30.74
N LEU A 135 30.40 26.25 -29.90
CA LEU A 135 29.03 25.74 -30.05
C LEU A 135 28.10 26.89 -30.41
N ASP A 136 27.45 26.79 -31.57
CA ASP A 136 26.36 27.70 -31.91
C ASP A 136 25.05 27.34 -31.17
N TYR A 137 24.04 28.20 -31.27
CA TYR A 137 22.76 27.99 -30.60
C TYR A 137 22.06 26.69 -31.03
N ALA A 138 22.13 26.33 -32.31
CA ALA A 138 21.50 25.12 -32.83
C ALA A 138 22.23 23.86 -32.33
N GLU A 139 23.56 23.89 -32.26
CA GLU A 139 24.38 22.81 -31.71
C GLU A 139 24.16 22.62 -30.21
N PHE A 140 24.07 23.72 -29.45
CA PHE A 140 23.74 23.71 -28.03
C PHE A 140 22.33 23.16 -27.76
N CYS A 141 21.33 23.60 -28.53
CA CYS A 141 19.97 23.08 -28.43
C CYS A 141 19.91 21.59 -28.77
N ARG A 142 20.60 21.16 -29.83
CA ARG A 142 20.69 19.75 -30.22
C ARG A 142 21.31 18.92 -29.11
N LEU A 143 22.39 19.38 -28.47
CA LEU A 143 23.03 18.69 -27.36
C LEU A 143 22.03 18.46 -26.20
N LEU A 144 21.34 19.52 -25.77
CA LEU A 144 20.41 19.45 -24.64
C LEU A 144 19.17 18.61 -24.94
N VAL A 145 18.57 18.77 -26.11
CA VAL A 145 17.40 17.99 -26.54
C VAL A 145 17.79 16.53 -26.74
N SER A 146 18.92 16.25 -27.40
CA SER A 146 19.41 14.90 -27.62
C SER A 146 19.73 14.18 -26.31
N THR A 147 20.34 14.86 -25.33
CA THR A 147 20.63 14.24 -24.02
C THR A 147 19.34 13.88 -23.28
N VAL A 148 18.33 14.76 -23.32
CA VAL A 148 17.01 14.52 -22.70
C VAL A 148 16.28 13.36 -23.37
N GLU A 149 16.31 13.31 -24.70
CA GLU A 149 15.74 12.21 -25.48
C GLU A 149 16.50 10.90 -25.23
N GLN A 150 17.83 10.93 -25.13
CA GLN A 150 18.65 9.77 -24.81
C GLN A 150 18.36 9.22 -23.41
N CYS A 151 18.16 10.05 -22.39
CA CYS A 151 17.75 9.57 -21.07
C CYS A 151 16.37 8.90 -21.11
N GLN A 152 15.41 9.48 -21.83
CA GLN A 152 14.08 8.87 -21.98
C GLN A 152 14.14 7.55 -22.76
N MET A 153 14.90 7.51 -23.87
CA MET A 153 15.09 6.29 -24.65
C MET A 153 15.81 5.22 -23.84
N ALA A 154 16.90 5.56 -23.14
CA ALA A 154 17.63 4.61 -22.29
C ALA A 154 16.76 4.07 -21.14
N ALA A 155 15.91 4.92 -20.54
CA ALA A 155 14.97 4.49 -19.51
C ALA A 155 13.91 3.52 -20.07
N MET A 156 13.38 3.79 -21.27
CA MET A 156 12.44 2.88 -21.94
C MET A 156 13.11 1.59 -22.41
N GLU A 157 14.29 1.68 -23.03
CA GLU A 157 15.07 0.52 -23.47
C GLU A 157 15.44 -0.37 -22.29
N ARG A 158 15.78 0.22 -21.13
CA ARG A 158 16.07 -0.54 -19.92
C ARG A 158 14.82 -1.18 -19.33
N LEU A 159 13.67 -0.50 -19.34
CA LEU A 159 12.38 -1.11 -18.95
C LEU A 159 12.02 -2.28 -19.88
N GLU A 160 12.20 -2.11 -21.19
CA GLU A 160 12.01 -3.16 -22.18
C GLU A 160 13.03 -4.30 -22.04
N ALA A 161 14.28 -3.98 -21.70
CA ALA A 161 15.34 -4.96 -21.50
C ALA A 161 15.11 -5.76 -20.23
N ASP A 162 14.69 -5.14 -19.12
CA ASP A 162 14.28 -5.84 -17.90
C ASP A 162 13.05 -6.73 -18.16
N ALA A 163 12.08 -6.25 -18.95
CA ALA A 163 10.96 -7.06 -19.41
C ALA A 163 11.41 -8.23 -20.31
N LYS A 164 12.39 -8.02 -21.20
CA LYS A 164 12.99 -9.07 -22.05
C LYS A 164 13.87 -10.03 -21.27
N LEU A 165 14.57 -9.59 -20.23
CA LEU A 165 15.39 -10.40 -19.35
C LEU A 165 14.50 -11.31 -18.51
N LYS A 166 13.42 -10.77 -17.94
CA LYS A 166 12.34 -11.58 -17.34
C LYS A 166 11.81 -12.63 -18.32
N ARG A 167 11.65 -12.29 -19.61
CA ARG A 167 11.23 -13.25 -20.66
C ARG A 167 12.31 -14.30 -21.02
N GLN A 168 13.59 -13.97 -20.95
CA GLN A 168 14.71 -14.85 -21.32
C GLN A 168 15.15 -15.77 -20.18
N ASN A 169 15.09 -15.30 -18.93
CA ASN A 169 15.46 -16.10 -17.78
C ASN A 169 14.60 -17.35 -17.66
N PHE A 170 13.31 -17.26 -17.98
CA PHE A 170 12.43 -18.42 -18.06
C PHE A 170 12.90 -19.54 -19.02
N GLY A 171 13.88 -19.32 -19.91
CA GLY A 171 14.21 -20.23 -21.00
C GLY A 171 15.55 -20.98 -21.00
N SER A 172 16.50 -20.81 -20.06
CA SER A 172 17.81 -21.50 -20.19
C SER A 172 18.72 -21.49 -18.95
N GLN A 173 18.87 -22.65 -18.28
CA GLN A 173 20.11 -23.45 -18.15
C GLN A 173 20.12 -24.36 -16.91
N SER A 174 20.31 -25.64 -17.18
CA SER A 174 20.58 -26.73 -16.25
C SER A 174 22.00 -26.62 -15.67
N TYR A 175 22.10 -26.59 -14.35
CA TYR A 175 23.38 -26.48 -13.64
C TYR A 175 23.96 -27.86 -13.29
N THR A 176 25.23 -28.05 -13.64
CA THR A 176 26.13 -29.06 -13.07
C THR A 176 27.07 -28.34 -12.11
N ALA A 177 27.10 -28.78 -10.85
CA ALA A 177 27.84 -28.15 -9.76
C ALA A 177 29.25 -28.74 -9.58
N GLN A 178 30.24 -27.88 -9.29
CA GLN A 178 31.48 -28.28 -8.59
C GLN A 178 31.99 -27.22 -7.57
N VAL A 179 31.66 -27.49 -6.30
CA VAL A 179 32.47 -27.59 -5.06
C VAL A 179 33.63 -26.60 -4.74
N ALA A 180 33.33 -25.72 -3.78
CA ALA A 180 33.94 -25.44 -2.44
C ALA A 180 35.46 -25.29 -2.19
N ALA A 181 35.78 -24.35 -1.27
CA ALA A 181 36.70 -24.43 -0.11
C ALA A 181 36.98 -23.00 0.45
N THR A 182 37.23 -22.66 1.72
CA THR A 182 37.07 -23.21 3.09
C THR A 182 37.40 -22.02 4.03
N GLN A 183 36.76 -21.92 5.21
CA GLN A 183 37.06 -20.91 6.27
C GLN A 183 38.46 -21.10 6.92
N PRO A 184 38.98 -20.19 7.78
CA PRO A 184 38.62 -20.17 9.22
C PRO A 184 38.70 -18.79 9.95
N GLN A 185 38.29 -18.82 11.22
CA GLN A 185 37.87 -17.73 12.12
C GLN A 185 38.96 -17.42 13.22
N PRO A 186 38.68 -16.78 14.39
CA PRO A 186 39.37 -15.61 14.99
C PRO A 186 40.22 -15.93 16.26
N PRO A 187 40.64 -14.92 17.08
CA PRO A 187 40.23 -14.88 18.50
C PRO A 187 40.07 -13.43 19.08
N GLU A 188 39.04 -13.10 19.88
CA GLU A 188 38.88 -13.17 21.37
C GLU A 188 39.69 -12.19 22.26
N ALA A 189 38.97 -11.43 23.10
CA ALA A 189 39.26 -11.01 24.50
C ALA A 189 38.14 -10.03 24.96
N SER A 190 37.22 -10.38 25.88
CA SER A 190 37.27 -10.27 27.37
C SER A 190 37.40 -8.82 27.88
N ASP A 191 36.76 -8.30 28.94
CA ASP A 191 35.71 -8.68 29.90
C ASP A 191 35.39 -7.37 30.70
N VAL A 192 34.50 -7.46 31.68
CA VAL A 192 34.31 -6.63 32.89
C VAL A 192 32.98 -5.85 32.96
N THR A 193 32.18 -6.38 33.88
CA THR A 193 30.90 -5.92 34.44
C THR A 193 31.06 -4.76 35.44
N LEU A 194 29.99 -3.97 35.67
CA LEU A 194 29.48 -3.61 37.01
C LEU A 194 28.18 -2.75 36.96
N LYS A 195 27.11 -3.36 37.50
CA LYS A 195 25.95 -2.87 38.29
C LYS A 195 25.37 -1.45 38.12
N LYS A 196 24.13 -1.43 37.62
CA LYS A 196 22.84 -1.05 38.28
C LYS A 196 22.81 0.24 39.13
N ASP A 197 21.95 1.20 38.74
CA ASP A 197 20.85 1.65 39.60
C ASP A 197 19.76 2.49 38.90
N SER A 198 18.54 2.20 39.32
CA SER A 198 17.25 2.77 38.96
C SER A 198 17.02 4.15 39.56
N ARG A 199 16.32 5.05 38.84
CA ARG A 199 15.42 6.04 39.47
C ARG A 199 14.36 6.57 38.50
N SER A 200 13.12 6.31 38.88
CA SER A 200 11.88 6.91 38.41
C SER A 200 11.75 8.37 38.83
N SER A 201 11.19 9.23 37.97
CA SER A 201 10.57 10.49 38.41
C SER A 201 9.26 10.74 37.65
N SER A 202 8.16 10.51 38.35
CA SER A 202 6.84 11.11 38.11
C SER A 202 6.78 12.49 38.77
N ARG A 203 6.04 13.45 38.20
CA ARG A 203 5.30 14.52 38.90
C ARG A 203 4.41 15.33 37.92
N PRO A 204 3.36 16.04 38.41
CA PRO A 204 2.04 16.01 37.78
C PRO A 204 1.39 17.39 37.51
N SER A 205 0.26 17.32 36.79
CA SER A 205 -0.97 18.14 36.86
C SER A 205 -0.96 19.67 36.67
N SER A 206 -1.91 20.10 35.83
CA SER A 206 -3.04 21.02 36.13
C SER A 206 -3.14 22.27 35.24
N ALA A 207 -4.24 22.36 34.48
CA ALA A 207 -4.84 23.62 34.04
C ALA A 207 -6.31 23.36 33.65
N ARG A 208 -7.22 23.68 34.56
CA ARG A 208 -8.67 23.56 34.40
C ARG A 208 -9.19 24.82 33.69
N SER A 209 -9.12 24.84 32.36
CA SER A 209 -9.86 25.82 31.55
C SER A 209 -11.30 25.33 31.36
N ARG A 210 -12.27 26.25 31.32
CA ARG A 210 -13.69 25.98 31.08
C ARG A 210 -13.85 25.37 29.68
N ARG A 211 -13.67 24.06 29.61
CA ARG A 211 -13.71 23.26 28.39
C ARG A 211 -15.14 22.79 28.14
N SER A 212 -15.64 23.11 26.97
CA SER A 212 -16.82 22.51 26.36
C SER A 212 -16.59 21.01 26.17
N SER A 213 -17.03 20.19 27.12
CA SER A 213 -16.82 18.74 27.08
C SER A 213 -18.14 17.97 26.91
N LEU A 214 -18.13 16.97 26.05
CA LEU A 214 -19.11 15.89 25.98
C LEU A 214 -18.48 14.64 26.63
N SER A 215 -19.25 13.88 27.39
CA SER A 215 -18.81 12.61 27.96
C SER A 215 -19.77 11.49 27.56
N ASN A 216 -19.24 10.41 27.00
CA ASN A 216 -19.96 9.20 26.64
C ASN A 216 -19.39 8.01 27.42
N SER A 217 -20.22 7.42 28.28
CA SER A 217 -19.91 6.21 29.03
C SER A 217 -20.81 5.07 28.54
N ILE A 218 -20.21 3.99 28.06
CA ILE A 218 -20.89 2.78 27.57
C ILE A 218 -20.25 1.57 28.22
N ILE A 219 -21.04 0.76 28.91
CA ILE A 219 -20.61 -0.55 29.43
C ILE A 219 -21.07 -1.63 28.46
N MET A 220 -20.12 -2.46 28.04
CA MET A 220 -20.33 -3.61 27.18
C MET A 220 -20.04 -4.88 27.98
N THR A 221 -20.95 -5.83 27.91
CA THR A 221 -20.82 -7.13 28.58
C THR A 221 -19.97 -8.09 27.74
N SER A 222 -19.35 -9.08 28.38
CA SER A 222 -18.54 -10.11 27.73
C SER A 222 -19.28 -10.81 26.58
N SER A 223 -18.55 -11.19 25.53
CA SER A 223 -19.13 -11.90 24.36
C SER A 223 -19.76 -13.25 24.74
N SER A 224 -19.32 -13.86 25.84
CA SER A 224 -19.86 -15.12 26.38
C SER A 224 -21.30 -15.04 26.88
N THR A 225 -21.82 -13.83 27.17
CA THR A 225 -23.14 -13.66 27.81
C THR A 225 -24.24 -13.21 26.86
N LYS A 226 -23.93 -12.75 25.64
CA LYS A 226 -24.90 -12.24 24.65
C LYS A 226 -24.51 -12.54 23.21
N ALA A 227 -24.38 -13.82 22.86
CA ALA A 227 -24.38 -14.20 21.45
C ALA A 227 -25.84 -14.15 20.95
N SER A 228 -26.21 -13.08 20.26
CA SER A 228 -27.31 -13.06 19.29
C SER A 228 -26.93 -14.03 18.17
N LYS A 229 -27.17 -15.32 18.40
CA LYS A 229 -26.99 -16.33 17.35
C LYS A 229 -28.00 -16.01 16.26
N ILE A 230 -27.58 -15.39 15.16
CA ILE A 230 -28.31 -15.51 13.90
C ILE A 230 -28.18 -16.99 13.55
N PRO A 231 -29.25 -17.80 13.66
CA PRO A 231 -29.13 -19.20 13.34
C PRO A 231 -28.88 -19.34 11.84
N GLU A 232 -28.01 -20.28 11.48
CA GLU A 232 -27.85 -20.69 10.09
C GLU A 232 -29.23 -21.05 9.51
N PRO A 233 -29.54 -20.65 8.27
CA PRO A 233 -30.77 -21.04 7.60
C PRO A 233 -30.96 -22.57 7.62
N SER A 234 -32.20 -23.02 7.88
CA SER A 234 -32.56 -24.43 7.73
C SER A 234 -32.36 -24.84 6.27
N GLY A 235 -31.63 -25.92 6.02
CA GLY A 235 -31.35 -26.38 4.65
C GLY A 235 -30.22 -25.63 3.95
N LEU A 236 -29.32 -24.94 4.68
CA LEU A 236 -28.17 -24.23 4.09
C LEU A 236 -27.30 -25.10 3.15
N GLN A 237 -27.27 -26.43 3.38
CA GLN A 237 -26.57 -27.38 2.51
C GLN A 237 -27.17 -27.50 1.10
N GLU A 238 -28.46 -27.18 0.93
CA GLU A 238 -29.16 -27.17 -0.36
C GLU A 238 -29.05 -25.81 -1.07
N TRP A 239 -28.57 -24.79 -0.38
CA TRP A 239 -28.38 -23.46 -0.95
C TRP A 239 -27.15 -23.44 -1.84
N HIS A 240 -27.17 -22.59 -2.87
CA HIS A 240 -25.98 -22.36 -3.67
C HIS A 240 -24.93 -21.66 -2.82
N HIS A 241 -23.70 -22.17 -2.86
CA HIS A 241 -22.56 -21.60 -2.13
C HIS A 241 -21.59 -20.96 -3.12
N SER A 242 -21.07 -19.79 -2.73
CA SER A 242 -19.96 -19.13 -3.40
C SER A 242 -19.03 -18.57 -2.33
N SER A 243 -17.73 -18.71 -2.55
CA SER A 243 -16.70 -18.23 -1.63
C SER A 243 -15.70 -17.38 -2.38
N VAL A 244 -15.14 -16.39 -1.70
CA VAL A 244 -14.00 -15.63 -2.21
C VAL A 244 -13.07 -15.28 -1.05
N LYS A 245 -11.77 -15.40 -1.29
CA LYS A 245 -10.73 -14.99 -0.35
C LYS A 245 -10.33 -13.54 -0.60
N GLY A 246 -9.68 -12.96 0.40
CA GLY A 246 -9.07 -11.64 0.30
C GLY A 246 -8.11 -11.41 1.45
N CYS A 247 -7.53 -10.22 1.50
CA CYS A 247 -6.62 -9.85 2.56
C CYS A 247 -6.75 -8.36 2.91
N PHE A 248 -6.67 -8.06 4.21
CA PHE A 248 -6.41 -6.71 4.69
C PHE A 248 -4.91 -6.52 4.80
N PHE A 249 -4.39 -5.44 4.23
CA PHE A 249 -2.99 -5.09 4.37
C PHE A 249 -2.83 -3.77 5.09
N LEU A 250 -1.84 -3.70 5.97
CA LEU A 250 -1.50 -2.51 6.72
C LEU A 250 -0.42 -1.74 5.96
N GLU A 251 -0.80 -0.56 5.47
CA GLU A 251 0.10 0.30 4.69
C GLU A 251 1.04 1.10 5.60
N ASP A 252 2.09 1.68 5.00
CA ASP A 252 3.11 2.46 5.70
C ASP A 252 2.57 3.70 6.41
N ASP A 253 1.51 4.31 5.89
CA ASP A 253 0.82 5.46 6.49
C ASP A 253 -0.15 5.04 7.63
N GLY A 254 -0.26 3.74 7.90
CA GLY A 254 -1.16 3.16 8.89
C GLY A 254 -2.60 2.98 8.39
N SER A 255 -2.88 3.28 7.12
CA SER A 255 -4.16 2.93 6.49
C SER A 255 -4.24 1.43 6.21
N ILE A 256 -5.45 0.94 5.97
CA ILE A 256 -5.68 -0.47 5.66
C ILE A 256 -6.27 -0.56 4.27
N SER A 257 -5.60 -1.30 3.40
CA SER A 257 -6.05 -1.60 2.05
C SER A 257 -6.65 -3.00 1.98
N SER A 258 -7.60 -3.20 1.07
CA SER A 258 -8.18 -4.52 0.77
C SER A 258 -8.90 -4.48 -0.58
N LEU A 259 -8.99 -5.65 -1.23
CA LEU A 259 -9.84 -5.81 -2.41
C LEU A 259 -11.30 -5.54 -2.08
N GLN A 260 -12.02 -5.10 -3.09
CA GLN A 260 -13.47 -4.98 -3.07
C GLN A 260 -14.05 -6.00 -4.03
N TYR A 261 -15.33 -6.33 -3.87
CA TYR A 261 -15.96 -7.33 -4.72
C TYR A 261 -17.26 -6.81 -5.30
N GLN A 262 -17.55 -7.20 -6.53
CA GLN A 262 -18.85 -7.06 -7.13
C GLN A 262 -19.64 -8.34 -6.88
N LEU A 263 -20.87 -8.20 -6.40
CA LEU A 263 -21.81 -9.30 -6.28
C LEU A 263 -22.97 -9.05 -7.25
N HIS A 264 -23.21 -9.98 -8.16
CA HIS A 264 -24.36 -9.98 -9.04
C HIS A 264 -25.41 -10.98 -8.54
N VAL A 265 -26.62 -10.46 -8.33
CA VAL A 265 -27.80 -11.22 -7.89
C VAL A 265 -28.80 -11.27 -9.05
N PRO A 266 -28.95 -12.41 -9.74
CA PRO A 266 -29.79 -12.50 -10.92
C PRO A 266 -31.29 -12.33 -10.63
N GLN A 267 -31.74 -12.83 -9.48
CA GLN A 267 -33.13 -12.83 -9.05
C GLN A 267 -33.20 -12.56 -7.54
N THR A 268 -34.28 -11.92 -7.07
CA THR A 268 -34.49 -11.67 -5.64
C THR A 268 -34.43 -12.98 -4.87
N THR A 269 -33.56 -13.06 -3.87
CA THR A 269 -33.30 -14.30 -3.12
C THR A 269 -32.90 -14.00 -1.67
N ASN A 270 -33.11 -14.98 -0.80
CA ASN A 270 -32.55 -14.97 0.53
C ASN A 270 -31.06 -15.28 0.48
N VAL A 271 -30.28 -14.46 1.18
CA VAL A 271 -28.82 -14.54 1.23
C VAL A 271 -28.36 -14.67 2.67
N TYR A 272 -27.42 -15.60 2.88
CA TYR A 272 -26.68 -15.76 4.12
C TYR A 272 -25.20 -15.51 3.84
N LEU A 273 -24.69 -14.40 4.37
CA LEU A 273 -23.35 -13.92 4.11
C LEU A 273 -22.51 -13.96 5.38
N THR A 274 -21.27 -14.43 5.25
CA THR A 274 -20.29 -14.38 6.34
C THR A 274 -18.95 -13.85 5.87
N ILE A 275 -18.22 -13.19 6.78
CA ILE A 275 -16.80 -12.85 6.62
C ILE A 275 -16.04 -13.24 7.89
N GLN A 276 -14.85 -13.81 7.75
CA GLN A 276 -13.99 -14.20 8.87
C GLN A 276 -12.51 -14.14 8.50
N PRO A 277 -11.60 -13.92 9.46
CA PRO A 277 -10.17 -14.15 9.24
C PRO A 277 -9.90 -15.57 8.75
N LEU A 278 -8.97 -15.71 7.81
CA LEU A 278 -8.58 -16.98 7.22
C LEU A 278 -7.33 -17.52 7.95
N SER A 279 -7.41 -18.79 8.36
CA SER A 279 -6.29 -19.50 8.98
C SER A 279 -5.46 -20.17 7.91
N LEU A 280 -4.25 -19.66 7.67
CA LEU A 280 -3.30 -20.23 6.69
C LEU A 280 -2.48 -21.41 7.25
N SER A 281 -2.38 -21.53 8.58
CA SER A 281 -1.40 -22.40 9.22
C SER A 281 -1.57 -23.89 8.86
N HIS A 282 -0.57 -24.46 8.20
CA HIS A 282 -0.40 -25.91 8.04
C HIS A 282 -0.08 -26.64 9.37
N ARG A 283 0.16 -25.89 10.46
CA ARG A 283 0.38 -26.43 11.81
C ARG A 283 -0.86 -26.18 12.69
N PRO A 284 -1.66 -27.21 13.01
CA PRO A 284 -2.88 -27.06 13.80
C PRO A 284 -2.65 -26.51 15.23
N ASP A 285 -1.42 -26.54 15.72
CA ASP A 285 -1.08 -26.21 17.11
C ASP A 285 -0.79 -24.72 17.38
N LYS A 286 -0.63 -23.88 16.33
CA LYS A 286 -0.32 -22.45 16.49
C LYS A 286 -1.33 -21.58 15.76
N CYS A 287 -2.28 -21.04 16.53
CA CYS A 287 -3.26 -20.09 16.00
C CYS A 287 -2.58 -18.82 15.48
N SER A 288 -2.85 -18.45 14.23
CA SER A 288 -2.30 -17.26 13.61
C SER A 288 -2.67 -15.99 14.38
N SER A 289 -1.70 -15.08 14.53
CA SER A 289 -1.88 -13.90 15.39
C SER A 289 -2.99 -12.94 14.92
N TRP A 290 -3.29 -12.97 13.61
CA TRP A 290 -4.34 -12.17 12.99
C TRP A 290 -5.75 -12.75 13.14
N MET A 291 -5.93 -13.98 13.66
CA MET A 291 -7.28 -14.54 13.89
C MET A 291 -8.13 -13.72 14.85
N THR A 292 -7.49 -12.87 15.65
CA THR A 292 -8.18 -11.94 16.55
C THR A 292 -8.66 -10.67 15.86
N VAL A 293 -8.25 -10.38 14.61
CA VAL A 293 -8.64 -9.16 13.88
C VAL A 293 -10.14 -9.16 13.63
N ASP A 294 -10.79 -8.02 13.89
CA ASP A 294 -12.21 -7.88 13.58
C ASP A 294 -12.41 -7.69 12.08
N THR A 295 -13.40 -8.36 11.53
CA THR A 295 -13.81 -8.18 10.14
C THR A 295 -15.26 -7.75 10.08
N ALA A 296 -15.63 -7.04 9.03
CA ALA A 296 -17.00 -6.73 8.69
C ALA A 296 -17.10 -6.61 7.18
N LEU A 297 -18.29 -6.83 6.64
CA LEU A 297 -18.56 -6.66 5.23
C LEU A 297 -19.72 -5.69 5.07
N PHE A 298 -19.51 -4.60 4.34
CA PHE A 298 -20.56 -3.66 3.97
C PHE A 298 -21.11 -4.01 2.60
N ILE A 299 -22.44 -4.02 2.48
CA ILE A 299 -23.18 -4.30 1.25
C ILE A 299 -23.78 -2.97 0.77
N MET A 300 -23.32 -2.51 -0.39
CA MET A 300 -23.82 -1.29 -1.03
C MET A 300 -24.51 -1.60 -2.35
N SER A 301 -25.55 -0.86 -2.71
CA SER A 301 -26.10 -0.91 -4.07
C SER A 301 -25.10 -0.33 -5.07
N ALA A 302 -24.96 -0.96 -6.24
CA ALA A 302 -24.32 -0.32 -7.39
C ALA A 302 -25.34 0.66 -8.02
N GLY A 303 -25.06 1.97 -7.93
CA GLY A 303 -25.87 3.01 -8.58
C GLY A 303 -25.47 3.22 -10.04
N GLU A 304 -26.19 4.09 -10.76
CA GLU A 304 -25.81 4.53 -12.13
C GLU A 304 -24.47 5.25 -12.12
N THR A 305 -24.23 6.06 -11.09
CA THR A 305 -22.91 6.61 -10.77
C THR A 305 -22.40 6.08 -9.42
N LYS A 306 -21.08 6.13 -9.21
CA LYS A 306 -20.44 5.72 -7.94
C LYS A 306 -20.91 6.57 -6.74
N GLU A 307 -21.43 7.77 -6.98
CA GLU A 307 -21.93 8.66 -5.93
C GLU A 307 -23.35 8.29 -5.46
N ASP A 308 -24.12 7.61 -6.33
CA ASP A 308 -25.49 7.15 -6.06
C ASP A 308 -25.54 5.86 -5.23
N SER A 309 -24.39 5.23 -4.98
CA SER A 309 -24.31 4.03 -4.16
C SER A 309 -24.80 4.28 -2.73
N THR A 310 -25.72 3.43 -2.28
CA THR A 310 -26.30 3.52 -0.93
C THR A 310 -25.90 2.32 -0.10
N LEU A 311 -25.66 2.56 1.20
CA LEU A 311 -25.45 1.48 2.15
C LEU A 311 -26.79 0.79 2.39
N LEU A 312 -26.83 -0.52 2.15
CA LEU A 312 -28.01 -1.34 2.42
C LEU A 312 -27.87 -2.05 3.76
N HIS A 313 -26.82 -2.87 3.87
CA HIS A 313 -26.61 -3.76 5.01
C HIS A 313 -25.12 -3.92 5.33
N PHE A 314 -24.83 -4.50 6.49
CA PHE A 314 -23.48 -4.90 6.86
C PHE A 314 -23.51 -6.00 7.92
N THR A 315 -22.42 -6.77 8.03
CA THR A 315 -22.30 -7.86 9.01
C THR A 315 -22.11 -7.29 10.43
N GLU A 316 -23.20 -7.27 11.19
CA GLU A 316 -23.18 -6.75 12.57
C GLU A 316 -23.07 -7.82 13.63
N SER A 317 -23.63 -8.99 13.36
CA SER A 317 -23.64 -10.08 14.33
C SER A 317 -22.38 -10.92 14.21
N LYS A 318 -21.89 -11.39 15.35
CA LYS A 318 -20.67 -12.20 15.43
C LYS A 318 -20.99 -13.57 16.03
N ASP A 319 -20.68 -14.64 15.31
CA ASP A 319 -20.64 -16.01 15.82
C ASP A 319 -19.22 -16.56 15.79
N LYS A 320 -18.62 -16.77 16.97
CA LYS A 320 -17.19 -17.08 17.13
C LYS A 320 -16.32 -16.08 16.39
N GLU A 321 -15.65 -16.43 15.28
CA GLU A 321 -14.88 -15.48 14.46
C GLU A 321 -15.58 -15.06 13.15
N LYS A 322 -16.80 -15.56 12.92
CA LYS A 322 -17.62 -15.24 11.74
C LYS A 322 -18.50 -14.03 12.01
N TYR A 323 -18.41 -13.04 11.14
CA TYR A 323 -19.31 -11.91 11.11
C TYR A 323 -20.38 -12.16 10.07
N VAL A 324 -21.64 -12.09 10.48
CA VAL A 324 -22.77 -12.68 9.76
C VAL A 324 -23.80 -11.60 9.40
N TRP A 325 -24.38 -11.74 8.21
CA TRP A 325 -25.60 -11.06 7.81
C TRP A 325 -26.54 -12.06 7.12
N LYS A 326 -27.84 -11.94 7.39
CA LYS A 326 -28.89 -12.74 6.77
C LYS A 326 -30.04 -11.82 6.37
N GLY A 327 -30.52 -11.95 5.14
CA GLY A 327 -31.66 -11.19 4.65
C GLY A 327 -31.95 -11.45 3.18
N GLU A 328 -32.94 -10.76 2.64
CA GLU A 328 -33.28 -10.81 1.22
C GLU A 328 -32.50 -9.74 0.45
N LEU A 329 -31.92 -10.11 -0.70
CA LEU A 329 -31.37 -9.17 -1.66
C LEU A 329 -32.20 -9.19 -2.94
N ASN A 330 -32.55 -8.00 -3.44
CA ASN A 330 -33.24 -7.87 -4.71
C ASN A 330 -32.33 -8.21 -5.89
N ALA A 331 -32.91 -8.53 -7.05
CA ALA A 331 -32.16 -8.64 -8.29
C ALA A 331 -31.37 -7.35 -8.58
N GLY A 332 -30.08 -7.47 -8.91
CA GLY A 332 -29.21 -6.32 -9.16
C GLY A 332 -27.74 -6.59 -8.86
N THR A 333 -26.96 -5.51 -8.86
CA THR A 333 -25.52 -5.54 -8.63
C THR A 333 -25.18 -4.78 -7.35
N TYR A 334 -24.28 -5.35 -6.56
CA TYR A 334 -23.89 -4.85 -5.25
C TYR A 334 -22.37 -4.76 -5.13
N TYR A 335 -21.88 -3.81 -4.33
CA TYR A 335 -20.49 -3.75 -3.92
C TYR A 335 -20.36 -4.33 -2.50
N LEU A 336 -19.45 -5.28 -2.35
CA LEU A 336 -19.05 -5.84 -1.08
C LEU A 336 -17.72 -5.22 -0.67
N LEU A 337 -17.74 -4.54 0.48
CA LEU A 337 -16.60 -3.76 0.97
C LEU A 337 -16.11 -4.36 2.28
N PRO A 338 -15.03 -5.15 2.25
CA PRO A 338 -14.41 -5.67 3.46
C PRO A 338 -13.90 -4.52 4.32
N PHE A 339 -14.02 -4.70 5.63
CA PHE A 339 -13.61 -3.72 6.61
C PHE A 339 -13.00 -4.40 7.83
N THR A 340 -11.97 -3.80 8.39
CA THR A 340 -11.51 -4.07 9.74
C THR A 340 -11.33 -2.74 10.48
N SER A 341 -11.55 -2.73 11.80
CA SER A 341 -11.34 -1.51 12.59
C SER A 341 -9.89 -1.07 12.67
N GLY A 342 -8.94 -1.96 12.34
CA GLY A 342 -7.51 -1.74 12.54
C GLY A 342 -7.10 -1.71 14.01
N CYS A 343 -7.99 -2.02 14.98
CA CYS A 343 -7.62 -2.02 16.39
C CYS A 343 -6.58 -3.09 16.75
N ARG A 344 -6.61 -4.22 16.03
CA ARG A 344 -5.76 -5.40 16.24
C ARG A 344 -4.76 -5.67 15.10
N LEU A 345 -4.87 -4.98 13.96
CA LEU A 345 -3.92 -5.00 12.85
C LEU A 345 -3.11 -3.69 12.86
N LYS A 346 -1.92 -3.68 13.46
CA LYS A 346 -1.08 -2.48 13.67
C LYS A 346 0.41 -2.79 13.59
N LYS A 347 1.20 -1.82 13.12
CA LYS A 347 2.68 -1.91 13.10
C LYS A 347 3.17 -2.01 14.55
N ARG A 348 3.82 -3.12 14.90
CA ARG A 348 4.40 -3.30 16.23
C ARG A 348 5.64 -2.43 16.36
N SER A 349 5.77 -1.70 17.47
CA SER A 349 6.95 -0.88 17.77
C SER A 349 8.21 -1.77 17.78
N LYS A 350 9.25 -1.38 17.03
CA LYS A 350 10.59 -2.01 16.91
C LYS A 350 11.37 -2.16 18.23
N LYS A 351 10.75 -1.93 19.39
CA LYS A 351 11.42 -1.80 20.69
C LYS A 351 11.92 -3.10 21.31
N ASN A 352 11.56 -4.26 20.77
CA ASN A 352 12.09 -5.55 21.22
C ASN A 352 12.24 -6.47 20.02
N LEU A 353 13.43 -6.54 19.41
CA LEU A 353 13.90 -7.74 18.70
C LEU A 353 15.44 -7.72 18.71
N SER A 354 16.01 -8.47 19.64
CA SER A 354 17.39 -8.94 19.61
C SER A 354 17.57 -10.16 18.67
N ASN A 355 16.62 -10.38 17.75
CA ASN A 355 16.60 -11.58 16.92
C ASN A 355 17.21 -11.27 15.56
N LYS A 356 18.14 -12.13 15.13
CA LYS A 356 18.73 -12.07 13.80
C LYS A 356 17.64 -12.33 12.74
N PRO A 357 17.65 -11.60 11.60
CA PRO A 357 16.76 -11.90 10.48
C PRO A 357 16.97 -13.33 10.00
N VAL A 358 15.90 -13.97 9.51
CA VAL A 358 15.97 -15.30 8.90
C VAL A 358 16.73 -15.17 7.57
N GLU A 359 17.64 -16.10 7.29
CA GLU A 359 18.29 -16.19 5.99
C GLU A 359 17.28 -16.80 5.01
N LEU A 360 16.95 -16.11 3.90
CA LEU A 360 15.88 -16.55 2.98
C LEU A 360 16.29 -17.70 2.09
N VAL A 361 17.53 -17.67 1.63
CA VAL A 361 18.09 -18.65 0.69
C VAL A 361 19.28 -19.31 1.38
N TYR A 362 19.33 -20.63 1.38
CA TYR A 362 20.44 -21.40 1.89
C TYR A 362 20.99 -22.30 0.77
N ARG A 363 22.26 -22.70 0.90
CA ARG A 363 22.87 -23.64 -0.02
C ARG A 363 22.68 -25.06 0.52
N THR A 364 22.07 -25.93 -0.26
CA THR A 364 21.86 -27.34 0.06
C THR A 364 23.17 -28.12 0.02
N ASP A 365 23.15 -29.36 0.51
CA ASP A 365 24.30 -30.28 0.45
C ASP A 365 24.76 -30.58 -0.99
N THR A 366 23.87 -30.41 -1.98
CA THR A 366 24.16 -30.58 -3.41
C THR A 366 24.80 -29.34 -4.05
N GLY A 367 24.88 -28.22 -3.32
CA GLY A 367 25.40 -26.94 -3.80
C GLY A 367 24.36 -26.05 -4.49
N GLU A 368 23.11 -26.51 -4.59
CA GLU A 368 21.98 -25.74 -5.12
C GLU A 368 21.47 -24.75 -4.07
N LEU A 369 20.85 -23.65 -4.52
CA LEU A 369 20.24 -22.66 -3.64
C LEU A 369 18.75 -23.02 -3.44
N ASP A 370 18.29 -22.99 -2.19
CA ASP A 370 16.92 -23.35 -1.80
C ASP A 370 16.38 -22.39 -0.73
N LEU A 371 15.05 -22.35 -0.54
CA LEU A 371 14.38 -21.42 0.37
C LEU A 371 14.24 -21.98 1.79
N THR A 372 14.73 -21.23 2.77
CA THR A 372 14.74 -21.65 4.19
C THR A 372 13.35 -21.87 4.77
N ARG A 373 12.31 -21.23 4.21
CA ARG A 373 10.90 -21.47 4.53
C ARG A 373 9.98 -21.19 3.33
N GLU A 374 9.72 -22.23 2.56
CA GLU A 374 8.69 -22.24 1.51
C GLU A 374 7.27 -21.94 2.04
N GLU A 375 7.05 -22.12 3.34
CA GLU A 375 5.78 -21.91 4.03
C GLU A 375 5.23 -20.49 3.80
N ALA A 376 6.10 -19.46 3.74
CA ALA A 376 5.66 -18.08 3.53
C ALA A 376 5.13 -17.84 2.09
N LEU A 377 5.79 -18.42 1.08
CA LEU A 377 5.34 -18.34 -0.31
C LEU A 377 4.08 -19.20 -0.54
N SER A 378 3.98 -20.34 0.14
CA SER A 378 2.74 -21.12 0.19
C SER A 378 1.58 -20.33 0.77
N ASP A 379 1.79 -19.68 1.90
CA ASP A 379 0.79 -18.83 2.55
C ASP A 379 0.40 -17.66 1.62
N ILE A 380 1.35 -17.09 0.87
CA ILE A 380 1.07 -16.09 -0.17
C ILE A 380 0.19 -16.67 -1.27
N PHE A 381 0.53 -17.85 -1.80
CA PHE A 381 -0.27 -18.53 -2.82
C PHE A 381 -1.72 -18.69 -2.36
N GLU A 382 -1.94 -19.16 -1.13
CA GLU A 382 -3.29 -19.33 -0.56
C GLU A 382 -4.07 -18.03 -0.42
N VAL A 383 -3.38 -16.89 -0.25
CA VAL A 383 -3.97 -15.55 -0.15
C VAL A 383 -4.36 -14.99 -1.52
N ILE A 384 -3.59 -15.29 -2.56
CA ILE A 384 -3.79 -14.76 -3.91
C ILE A 384 -4.66 -15.68 -4.79
N ASP A 385 -4.84 -16.94 -4.42
CA ASP A 385 -5.87 -17.86 -4.93
C ASP A 385 -7.25 -17.42 -4.42
N LEU A 386 -7.81 -16.39 -5.06
CA LEU A 386 -8.99 -15.66 -4.58
C LEU A 386 -10.25 -16.52 -4.66
N ASP A 387 -10.38 -17.40 -5.65
CA ASP A 387 -11.54 -18.29 -5.78
C ASP A 387 -11.37 -19.63 -5.04
N GLY A 388 -10.19 -19.92 -4.50
CA GLY A 388 -9.93 -21.13 -3.72
C GLY A 388 -9.79 -22.39 -4.57
N ASN A 389 -9.58 -22.26 -5.89
CA ASN A 389 -9.52 -23.40 -6.80
C ASN A 389 -8.14 -24.11 -6.78
N GLY A 390 -7.14 -23.52 -6.11
CA GLY A 390 -5.79 -24.04 -5.96
C GLY A 390 -4.87 -23.78 -7.16
N LEU A 391 -5.25 -22.86 -8.04
CA LEU A 391 -4.54 -22.42 -9.25
C LEU A 391 -4.66 -20.90 -9.36
N LEU A 392 -3.67 -20.24 -9.98
CA LEU A 392 -3.70 -18.79 -10.19
C LEU A 392 -4.02 -18.44 -11.63
N SER A 393 -5.15 -17.77 -11.82
CA SER A 393 -5.47 -17.07 -13.05
C SER A 393 -4.54 -15.88 -13.30
N LEU A 394 -4.54 -15.34 -14.52
CA LEU A 394 -3.79 -14.11 -14.83
C LEU A 394 -4.30 -12.93 -13.98
N GLU A 395 -5.60 -12.89 -13.71
CA GLU A 395 -6.22 -11.87 -12.88
C GLU A 395 -5.73 -11.93 -11.43
N GLU A 396 -5.65 -13.13 -10.85
CA GLU A 396 -5.12 -13.37 -9.50
C GLU A 396 -3.62 -13.11 -9.40
N TYR A 397 -2.86 -13.56 -10.40
CA TYR A 397 -1.42 -13.26 -10.47
C TYR A 397 -1.16 -11.75 -10.62
N ASN A 398 -2.00 -11.04 -11.37
CA ASN A 398 -1.92 -9.59 -11.48
C ASN A 398 -2.25 -8.86 -10.18
N PHE A 399 -3.07 -9.44 -9.31
CA PHE A 399 -3.28 -8.90 -7.97
C PHE A 399 -2.01 -8.99 -7.12
N PHE A 400 -1.30 -10.12 -7.20
CA PHE A 400 0.01 -10.30 -6.57
C PHE A 400 1.05 -9.30 -7.11
N GLU A 401 1.24 -9.25 -8.43
CA GLU A 401 2.22 -8.35 -9.06
C GLU A 401 1.94 -6.87 -8.78
N LEU A 402 0.68 -6.44 -8.88
CA LEU A 402 0.34 -5.04 -8.61
C LEU A 402 0.66 -4.65 -7.17
N ARG A 403 0.62 -5.61 -6.24
CA ARG A 403 0.98 -5.38 -4.84
C ARG A 403 2.49 -5.41 -4.59
N THR A 404 3.24 -6.27 -5.26
CA THR A 404 4.66 -6.53 -4.96
C THR A 404 5.60 -5.68 -5.82
N SER A 405 5.26 -5.50 -7.10
CA SER A 405 6.04 -4.73 -8.06
C SER A 405 5.39 -3.37 -8.41
N GLY A 406 4.08 -3.25 -8.18
CA GLY A 406 3.29 -2.10 -8.64
C GLY A 406 2.91 -2.20 -10.12
N GLU A 407 3.08 -3.38 -10.72
CA GLU A 407 2.96 -3.62 -12.14
C GLU A 407 1.97 -4.74 -12.44
N LYS A 408 1.38 -4.78 -13.62
CA LYS A 408 0.63 -5.95 -14.09
C LYS A 408 1.52 -6.76 -15.02
N CYS A 409 1.46 -8.07 -14.87
CA CYS A 409 1.90 -9.04 -15.86
C CYS A 409 1.03 -8.92 -17.12
N ASP A 410 1.65 -8.55 -18.23
CA ASP A 410 0.98 -8.50 -19.53
C ASP A 410 0.76 -9.90 -20.09
N LYS A 411 -0.03 -10.01 -21.17
CA LYS A 411 -0.39 -11.30 -21.76
C LYS A 411 0.81 -12.03 -22.36
N ASP A 412 1.83 -11.30 -22.81
CA ASP A 412 3.00 -11.86 -23.46
C ASP A 412 3.94 -12.46 -22.40
N ALA A 413 4.19 -11.74 -21.30
CA ALA A 413 4.92 -12.24 -20.14
C ALA A 413 4.21 -13.45 -19.53
N TRP A 414 2.88 -13.41 -19.41
CA TRP A 414 2.10 -14.57 -18.94
C TRP A 414 2.17 -15.78 -19.87
N ALA A 415 2.30 -15.57 -21.19
CA ALA A 415 2.53 -16.66 -22.13
C ALA A 415 3.89 -17.33 -21.90
N VAL A 416 4.93 -16.55 -21.58
CA VAL A 416 6.24 -17.11 -21.22
C VAL A 416 6.17 -17.86 -19.90
N CYS A 417 5.45 -17.36 -18.89
CA CYS A 417 5.23 -18.13 -17.65
C CYS A 417 4.52 -19.47 -17.94
N LYS A 418 3.56 -19.49 -18.88
CA LYS A 418 2.85 -20.71 -19.26
C LYS A 418 3.72 -21.78 -19.89
N GLU A 419 4.77 -21.38 -20.60
CA GLU A 419 5.66 -22.30 -21.31
C GLU A 419 6.73 -22.89 -20.39
N ASN A 420 7.10 -22.17 -19.32
CA ASN A 420 8.29 -22.48 -18.54
C ASN A 420 8.01 -22.98 -17.11
N PHE A 421 6.79 -22.83 -16.61
CA PHE A 421 6.39 -23.34 -15.29
C PHE A 421 5.23 -24.30 -15.33
N ASP A 422 5.02 -25.01 -14.22
CA ASP A 422 3.89 -25.92 -14.07
C ASP A 422 2.55 -25.16 -14.11
N MET A 423 1.74 -25.50 -15.12
CA MET A 423 0.41 -24.93 -15.36
C MET A 423 -0.65 -26.03 -15.43
N ARG A 424 -1.85 -25.72 -14.95
CA ARG A 424 -3.04 -26.56 -15.13
C ARG A 424 -4.21 -25.70 -15.60
N LYS A 425 -4.93 -26.14 -16.64
CA LYS A 425 -6.05 -25.38 -17.25
C LYS A 425 -5.66 -23.93 -17.63
N ASN A 426 -4.43 -23.71 -18.08
CA ASN A 426 -3.85 -22.39 -18.38
C ASN A 426 -3.72 -21.44 -17.16
N GLN A 427 -3.72 -21.98 -15.95
CA GLN A 427 -3.53 -21.28 -14.68
C GLN A 427 -2.29 -21.83 -13.97
N LEU A 428 -1.61 -20.99 -13.20
CA LEU A 428 -0.32 -21.32 -12.56
C LEU A 428 -0.57 -22.20 -11.35
N THR A 429 0.11 -23.34 -11.25
CA THR A 429 -0.03 -24.21 -10.09
C THR A 429 0.75 -23.66 -8.90
N ARG A 430 0.45 -24.16 -7.71
CA ARG A 430 1.26 -23.85 -6.52
C ARG A 430 2.73 -24.15 -6.74
N GLN A 431 3.06 -25.28 -7.36
CA GLN A 431 4.44 -25.66 -7.64
C GLN A 431 5.09 -24.67 -8.62
N GLY A 432 4.42 -24.33 -9.71
CA GLY A 432 4.92 -23.35 -10.68
C GLY A 432 5.14 -21.96 -10.07
N PHE A 433 4.26 -21.53 -9.14
CA PHE A 433 4.45 -20.28 -8.40
C PHE A 433 5.69 -20.31 -7.50
N MET A 434 5.94 -21.42 -6.80
CA MET A 434 7.14 -21.59 -5.97
C MET A 434 8.41 -21.52 -6.82
N GLU A 435 8.44 -22.25 -7.94
CA GLU A 435 9.57 -22.28 -8.87
C GLU A 435 9.87 -20.90 -9.47
N LEU A 436 8.83 -20.15 -9.86
CA LEU A 436 8.96 -18.79 -10.37
C LEU A 436 9.64 -17.85 -9.36
N ASN A 437 9.20 -17.88 -8.11
CA ASN A 437 9.76 -17.02 -7.06
C ASN A 437 11.16 -17.48 -6.61
N LEU A 438 11.43 -18.79 -6.62
CA LEU A 438 12.75 -19.35 -6.34
C LEU A 438 13.77 -18.96 -7.42
N MET A 439 13.33 -18.99 -8.69
CA MET A 439 14.13 -18.53 -9.82
C MET A 439 14.54 -17.06 -9.65
N GLU A 440 13.59 -16.17 -9.36
CA GLU A 440 13.89 -14.75 -9.12
C GLU A 440 14.88 -14.56 -7.95
N ALA A 441 14.77 -15.37 -6.90
CA ALA A 441 15.68 -15.31 -5.76
C ALA A 441 17.11 -15.81 -6.04
N THR A 442 17.32 -16.55 -7.14
CA THR A 442 18.60 -17.21 -7.45
C THR A 442 19.37 -16.56 -8.61
N GLU A 443 18.75 -15.70 -9.41
CA GLU A 443 19.31 -15.07 -10.63
C GLU A 443 20.54 -14.15 -10.43
N LYS A 444 20.90 -13.77 -9.20
CA LYS A 444 22.02 -12.85 -8.89
C LYS A 444 22.91 -13.37 -7.76
N ASP A 445 23.56 -14.52 -7.95
CA ASP A 445 24.36 -15.20 -6.92
C ASP A 445 23.58 -15.50 -5.61
N GLY A 446 22.25 -15.59 -5.71
CA GLY A 446 21.37 -15.78 -4.56
C GLY A 446 21.07 -14.51 -3.74
N ASP A 447 21.14 -13.30 -4.31
CA ASP A 447 20.67 -12.07 -3.64
C ASP A 447 19.15 -12.12 -3.38
N PRO A 448 18.70 -12.27 -2.12
CA PRO A 448 17.29 -12.43 -1.82
C PRO A 448 16.58 -11.07 -1.64
N ALA A 449 17.22 -9.95 -2.01
CA ALA A 449 16.67 -8.62 -1.83
C ALA A 449 15.31 -8.43 -2.53
N ASP A 450 15.17 -8.94 -3.75
CA ASP A 450 13.94 -8.80 -4.54
C ASP A 450 12.80 -9.65 -3.90
N LEU A 451 13.09 -10.88 -3.47
CA LEU A 451 12.15 -11.72 -2.72
C LEU A 451 11.76 -11.10 -1.36
N TRP A 452 12.68 -10.41 -0.68
CA TRP A 452 12.35 -9.67 0.54
C TRP A 452 11.34 -8.55 0.31
N VAL A 453 11.45 -7.84 -0.80
CA VAL A 453 10.48 -6.78 -1.17
C VAL A 453 9.09 -7.41 -1.36
N THR A 454 9.02 -8.53 -2.07
CA THR A 454 7.78 -9.31 -2.25
C THR A 454 7.17 -9.73 -0.92
N LEU A 455 7.96 -10.32 -0.02
CA LEU A 455 7.49 -10.77 1.29
C LEU A 455 7.01 -9.59 2.17
N GLU A 456 7.77 -8.49 2.21
CA GLU A 456 7.39 -7.29 2.97
C GLU A 456 6.11 -6.65 2.42
N ALA A 457 5.95 -6.58 1.09
CA ALA A 457 4.74 -6.08 0.44
C ALA A 457 3.50 -6.94 0.75
N MET A 458 3.69 -8.26 0.90
CA MET A 458 2.64 -9.20 1.32
C MET A 458 2.41 -9.19 2.84
N GLY A 459 3.16 -8.41 3.62
CA GLY A 459 2.95 -8.18 5.05
C GLY A 459 3.77 -9.06 5.99
N TYR A 460 4.81 -9.74 5.48
CA TYR A 460 5.77 -10.49 6.28
C TYR A 460 6.83 -9.58 6.87
N ASN A 461 7.26 -9.89 8.09
CA ASN A 461 8.46 -9.28 8.67
C ASN A 461 9.73 -10.11 8.34
N ARG A 462 10.88 -9.59 8.74
CA ARG A 462 12.20 -10.26 8.59
C ARG A 462 12.36 -11.57 9.38
N MET A 463 11.34 -11.99 10.14
CA MET A 463 11.25 -13.28 10.82
C MET A 463 10.33 -14.28 10.11
N LEU A 464 9.81 -13.91 8.92
CA LEU A 464 8.80 -14.65 8.15
C LEU A 464 7.52 -14.89 8.95
N GLU A 465 7.14 -13.90 9.75
CA GLU A 465 5.82 -13.86 10.39
C GLU A 465 4.94 -12.87 9.64
N LEU A 466 3.75 -13.30 9.25
CA LEU A 466 2.73 -12.43 8.67
C LEU A 466 2.14 -11.54 9.80
N VAL A 467 2.50 -10.26 9.79
CA VAL A 467 2.20 -9.30 10.88
C VAL A 467 1.56 -8.01 10.39
N GLU A 468 1.75 -7.66 9.11
CA GLU A 468 1.16 -6.48 8.46
C GLU A 468 0.05 -6.85 7.48
N ALA A 469 -0.47 -8.09 7.57
CA ALA A 469 -1.61 -8.53 6.79
C ALA A 469 -2.58 -9.42 7.61
N CYS A 470 -3.84 -9.44 7.20
CA CYS A 470 -4.88 -10.31 7.75
C CYS A 470 -5.70 -10.90 6.59
N PRO A 471 -5.38 -12.12 6.16
CA PRO A 471 -6.20 -12.89 5.23
C PRO A 471 -7.62 -13.08 5.78
N PHE A 472 -8.61 -13.10 4.89
CA PHE A 472 -10.00 -13.37 5.21
C PHE A 472 -10.69 -14.17 4.11
N GLN A 473 -11.83 -14.74 4.46
CA GLN A 473 -12.72 -15.42 3.53
C GLN A 473 -14.14 -14.85 3.68
N ILE A 474 -14.81 -14.67 2.55
CA ILE A 474 -16.22 -14.31 2.45
C ILE A 474 -16.97 -15.52 1.89
N ASP A 475 -17.98 -15.99 2.62
CA ASP A 475 -18.87 -17.04 2.16
C ASP A 475 -20.27 -16.47 1.96
N ILE A 476 -20.87 -16.78 0.80
CA ILE A 476 -22.20 -16.32 0.43
C ILE A 476 -23.02 -17.56 0.05
N HIS A 477 -24.15 -17.72 0.73
CA HIS A 477 -25.14 -18.73 0.40
C HIS A 477 -26.42 -18.07 -0.09
N SER A 478 -27.03 -18.62 -1.12
CA SER A 478 -28.27 -18.10 -1.69
C SER A 478 -29.29 -19.20 -1.98
N GLU A 479 -30.55 -18.87 -1.74
CA GLU A 479 -31.66 -19.79 -1.96
C GLU A 479 -32.07 -19.82 -3.43
N GLY A 480 -31.98 -20.99 -4.08
CA GLY A 480 -32.54 -21.23 -5.42
C GLY A 480 -31.90 -20.50 -6.61
N THR A 481 -30.85 -19.69 -6.39
CA THR A 481 -30.11 -19.03 -7.48
C THR A 481 -28.62 -18.98 -7.17
N GLN A 482 -27.78 -19.13 -8.19
CA GLN A 482 -26.33 -18.98 -8.06
C GLN A 482 -25.93 -17.51 -8.23
N LEU A 483 -25.19 -16.99 -7.27
CA LEU A 483 -24.65 -15.63 -7.33
C LEU A 483 -23.29 -15.63 -8.03
N SER A 484 -22.94 -14.49 -8.64
CA SER A 484 -21.60 -14.29 -9.20
C SER A 484 -20.87 -13.24 -8.38
N ILE A 485 -19.67 -13.58 -7.91
CA ILE A 485 -18.78 -12.68 -7.18
C ILE A 485 -17.47 -12.51 -7.95
N GLN A 486 -17.01 -11.27 -8.09
CA GLN A 486 -15.75 -10.98 -8.78
C GLN A 486 -14.95 -9.93 -8.01
N PRO A 487 -13.62 -10.07 -7.90
CA PRO A 487 -12.77 -9.04 -7.32
C PRO A 487 -12.77 -7.79 -8.21
N LEU A 488 -12.71 -6.62 -7.58
CA LEU A 488 -12.69 -5.32 -8.22
C LEU A 488 -11.46 -4.53 -7.79
N SER A 489 -10.69 -4.05 -8.76
CA SER A 489 -9.71 -2.98 -8.55
C SER A 489 -10.41 -1.65 -8.78
N MET A 490 -10.62 -0.86 -7.72
CA MET A 490 -11.32 0.43 -7.80
C MET A 490 -10.52 1.56 -7.16
N ASP A 491 -10.15 2.57 -7.94
CA ASP A 491 -9.44 3.77 -7.44
C ASP A 491 -10.25 4.55 -6.38
N SER A 492 -11.57 4.43 -6.42
CA SER A 492 -12.50 5.06 -5.48
C SER A 492 -12.82 4.20 -4.26
N GLY A 493 -12.24 3.00 -4.14
CA GLY A 493 -12.58 2.03 -3.12
C GLY A 493 -12.57 2.59 -1.69
N PRO A 494 -11.52 3.31 -1.27
CA PRO A 494 -11.46 3.94 0.04
C PRO A 494 -12.57 4.98 0.28
N LYS A 495 -12.99 5.72 -0.76
CA LYS A 495 -14.07 6.72 -0.65
C LYS A 495 -15.42 6.06 -0.37
N LEU A 496 -15.71 4.98 -1.10
CA LEU A 496 -16.97 4.25 -0.97
C LEU A 496 -17.08 3.55 0.39
N LEU A 497 -16.00 2.91 0.85
CA LEU A 497 -15.94 2.32 2.19
C LEU A 497 -16.11 3.38 3.29
N ASN A 498 -15.47 4.54 3.16
CA ASN A 498 -15.67 5.65 4.09
C ASN A 498 -17.13 6.14 4.11
N GLN A 499 -17.78 6.23 2.94
CA GLN A 499 -19.19 6.60 2.85
C GLN A 499 -20.09 5.56 3.55
N ALA A 500 -19.84 4.26 3.33
CA ALA A 500 -20.52 3.16 4.01
C ALA A 500 -20.37 3.26 5.53
N LEU A 501 -19.14 3.44 6.02
CA LEU A 501 -18.86 3.59 7.45
C LEU A 501 -19.60 4.78 8.06
N GLN A 502 -19.54 5.95 7.42
CA GLN A 502 -20.25 7.15 7.90
C GLN A 502 -21.76 6.93 7.95
N LYS A 503 -22.35 6.33 6.90
CA LYS A 503 -23.79 5.99 6.85
C LYS A 503 -24.15 4.98 7.94
N SER A 504 -23.33 3.95 8.17
CA SER A 504 -23.58 2.92 9.20
C SER A 504 -23.60 3.49 10.63
N ILE A 505 -22.74 4.46 10.91
CA ILE A 505 -22.66 5.10 12.23
C ILE A 505 -23.84 6.06 12.43
N THR A 506 -24.20 6.81 11.39
CA THR A 506 -25.21 7.89 11.48
C THR A 506 -26.65 7.39 11.37
N SER A 507 -26.92 6.22 10.78
CA SER A 507 -28.28 5.69 10.60
C SER A 507 -28.96 5.25 11.89
N ARG A 508 -28.19 4.79 12.89
CA ARG A 508 -28.73 4.20 14.13
C ARG A 508 -28.65 5.10 15.36
N THR A 509 -27.92 6.20 15.29
CA THR A 509 -27.51 6.94 16.49
C THR A 509 -28.03 8.37 16.52
N GLY A 510 -28.51 8.79 17.69
CA GLY A 510 -28.82 10.18 17.96
C GLY A 510 -27.53 11.01 18.07
N ALA A 511 -27.44 12.07 17.26
CA ALA A 511 -26.34 13.01 17.30
C ALA A 511 -26.32 13.78 18.63
N LYS A 512 -25.16 13.88 19.29
CA LYS A 512 -24.98 14.73 20.47
C LYS A 512 -24.21 15.98 20.07
N ALA A 513 -24.83 17.15 20.22
CA ALA A 513 -24.12 18.41 20.05
C ALA A 513 -23.04 18.56 21.13
N LEU A 514 -21.86 18.99 20.74
CA LEU A 514 -20.78 19.25 21.67
C LEU A 514 -21.05 20.59 22.37
N ARG A 515 -21.15 20.58 23.71
CA ARG A 515 -21.60 21.75 24.50
C ARG A 515 -20.83 23.01 24.07
N GLY A 516 -21.51 24.12 23.78
CA GLY A 516 -20.84 25.38 23.40
C GLY A 516 -20.43 25.50 21.92
N GLN A 517 -20.71 24.50 21.08
CA GLN A 517 -20.75 24.64 19.64
C GLN A 517 -21.92 23.84 19.04
N ASP A 518 -23.01 24.54 18.70
CA ASP A 518 -24.23 23.92 18.16
C ASP A 518 -24.05 23.32 16.75
N ASN A 519 -22.90 23.57 16.13
CA ASN A 519 -22.57 23.10 14.78
C ASN A 519 -21.64 21.88 14.75
N VAL A 520 -21.21 21.35 15.91
CA VAL A 520 -20.34 20.17 15.98
C VAL A 520 -21.09 19.04 16.68
N PHE A 521 -21.27 17.93 15.98
CA PHE A 521 -22.05 16.79 16.45
C PHE A 521 -21.18 15.54 16.56
N ILE A 522 -21.34 14.83 17.67
CA ILE A 522 -20.71 13.53 17.92
C ILE A 522 -21.76 12.44 17.75
N TYR A 523 -21.46 11.48 16.89
CA TYR A 523 -22.24 10.25 16.72
C TYR A 523 -21.44 9.12 17.33
N THR A 524 -22.06 8.30 18.18
CA THR A 524 -21.43 7.13 18.80
C THR A 524 -22.25 5.90 18.49
N TYR A 525 -21.77 5.11 17.52
CA TYR A 525 -22.32 3.81 17.19
C TYR A 525 -21.89 2.78 18.23
N ARG A 526 -22.87 2.03 18.73
CA ARG A 526 -22.69 0.91 19.65
C ARG A 526 -23.20 -0.34 18.95
N GLY A 527 -22.28 -1.13 18.37
CA GLY A 527 -22.56 -2.47 17.87
C GLY A 527 -22.38 -3.53 18.96
N GLU A 528 -22.47 -4.80 18.58
CA GLU A 528 -22.31 -5.93 19.51
C GLU A 528 -20.88 -6.05 20.06
N HIS A 529 -19.89 -5.87 19.18
CA HIS A 529 -18.48 -6.11 19.49
C HIS A 529 -17.60 -4.87 19.28
N ARG A 530 -18.14 -3.79 18.69
CA ARG A 530 -17.42 -2.57 18.32
C ARG A 530 -18.18 -1.31 18.69
N ILE A 531 -17.47 -0.32 19.20
CA ILE A 531 -17.95 1.07 19.32
C ILE A 531 -17.21 1.91 18.27
N SER A 532 -17.95 2.71 17.52
CA SER A 532 -17.38 3.65 16.53
C SER A 532 -17.86 5.05 16.81
N SER A 533 -16.96 6.03 16.77
CA SER A 533 -17.32 7.45 16.96
C SER A 533 -17.04 8.26 15.70
N LEU A 534 -17.97 9.13 15.34
CA LEU A 534 -17.88 10.02 14.18
C LEU A 534 -18.14 11.46 14.62
N ILE A 535 -17.36 12.38 14.09
CA ILE A 535 -17.50 13.82 14.32
C ILE A 535 -18.02 14.44 13.04
N ALA A 536 -19.16 15.14 13.13
CA ALA A 536 -19.73 15.92 12.05
C ALA A 536 -19.54 17.40 12.36
N ASN A 537 -18.74 18.08 11.54
CA ASN A 537 -18.54 19.51 11.61
C ASN A 537 -19.46 20.20 10.59
N LYS A 538 -20.55 20.80 11.07
CA LYS A 538 -21.46 21.62 10.25
C LYS A 538 -21.06 23.10 10.20
N ALA A 539 -19.99 23.50 10.88
CA ALA A 539 -19.50 24.87 10.85
C ALA A 539 -18.78 25.18 9.53
N ASN A 540 -18.61 26.48 9.26
CA ASN A 540 -17.88 26.98 8.10
C ASN A 540 -16.35 27.04 8.33
N GLN A 541 -15.87 26.60 9.48
CA GLN A 541 -14.45 26.57 9.83
C GLN A 541 -14.06 25.17 10.28
N LYS A 542 -12.77 24.83 10.14
CA LYS A 542 -12.22 23.58 10.69
C LYS A 542 -12.35 23.59 12.22
N VAL A 543 -12.49 22.42 12.84
CA VAL A 543 -12.55 22.28 14.29
C VAL A 543 -11.59 21.20 14.74
N THR A 544 -10.85 21.45 15.82
CA THR A 544 -9.99 20.46 16.45
C THR A 544 -10.66 19.92 17.71
N VAL A 545 -11.00 18.64 17.68
CA VAL A 545 -11.64 17.94 18.79
C VAL A 545 -10.60 17.07 19.49
N HIS A 546 -10.37 17.35 20.75
CA HIS A 546 -9.57 16.53 21.66
C HIS A 546 -10.42 15.39 22.20
N VAL A 547 -9.95 14.17 22.03
CA VAL A 547 -10.64 12.93 22.39
C VAL A 547 -9.83 12.24 23.47
N ASN A 548 -10.43 12.03 24.64
CA ASN A 548 -9.79 11.38 25.79
C ASN A 548 -10.56 10.10 26.17
N ASN A 549 -9.89 8.96 26.03
CA ASN A 549 -10.37 7.63 26.42
C ASN A 549 -9.65 7.05 27.66
N GLU A 550 -8.87 7.81 28.42
CA GLU A 550 -8.05 7.31 29.55
C GLU A 550 -8.87 6.59 30.63
N GLN A 551 -10.15 6.95 30.78
CA GLN A 551 -11.05 6.30 31.73
C GLN A 551 -11.67 5.01 31.19
N SER A 552 -11.40 4.67 29.92
CA SER A 552 -11.86 3.43 29.31
C SER A 552 -11.06 2.25 29.86
N ARG A 553 -11.74 1.11 30.07
CA ARG A 553 -11.14 -0.11 30.64
C ARG A 553 -11.34 -1.26 29.68
N ASN A 554 -10.31 -2.11 29.55
CA ASN A 554 -10.31 -3.23 28.62
C ASN A 554 -10.62 -2.80 27.17
N CYS A 555 -10.11 -1.65 26.72
CA CYS A 555 -10.41 -1.06 25.41
C CYS A 555 -9.14 -0.90 24.57
N SER A 556 -9.20 -1.26 23.28
CA SER A 556 -8.20 -0.95 22.26
C SER A 556 -8.82 0.00 21.24
N SER A 557 -8.19 1.16 21.03
CA SER A 557 -8.62 2.14 20.02
C SER A 557 -7.86 1.95 18.72
N SER A 558 -8.52 2.15 17.58
CA SER A 558 -7.88 2.10 16.25
C SER A 558 -6.74 3.12 16.12
N ARG A 559 -6.77 4.22 16.88
CA ARG A 559 -5.72 5.24 16.91
C ARG A 559 -4.44 4.82 17.65
N GLY A 560 -4.48 3.72 18.41
CA GLY A 560 -3.34 3.25 19.21
C GLY A 560 -2.99 4.15 20.42
N MET A 561 -3.73 5.24 20.64
CA MET A 561 -3.54 6.19 21.74
C MET A 561 -4.83 6.31 22.56
N SER A 562 -4.69 6.49 23.87
CA SER A 562 -5.82 6.81 24.76
C SER A 562 -6.29 8.25 24.60
N VAL A 563 -5.38 9.18 24.30
CA VAL A 563 -5.66 10.61 24.12
C VAL A 563 -5.07 11.09 22.81
N PHE A 564 -5.87 11.82 22.02
CA PHE A 564 -5.43 12.38 20.75
C PHE A 564 -6.34 13.54 20.31
N ALA A 565 -5.91 14.28 19.29
CA ALA A 565 -6.68 15.35 18.67
C ALA A 565 -7.07 14.96 17.24
N VAL A 566 -8.28 15.35 16.82
CA VAL A 566 -8.80 15.13 15.47
C VAL A 566 -9.16 16.48 14.87
N GLU A 567 -8.51 16.84 13.76
CA GLU A 567 -8.90 18.00 12.97
C GLU A 567 -9.99 17.59 11.98
N VAL A 568 -11.14 18.26 12.05
CA VAL A 568 -12.29 18.00 11.19
C VAL A 568 -12.55 19.22 10.30
N PRO A 569 -12.35 19.11 8.98
CA PRO A 569 -12.59 20.22 8.05
C PRO A 569 -14.03 20.75 8.10
N ALA A 570 -14.21 22.00 7.67
CA ALA A 570 -15.52 22.64 7.60
C ALA A 570 -16.48 21.82 6.73
N ARG A 571 -17.74 21.69 7.17
CA ARG A 571 -18.81 20.97 6.45
C ARG A 571 -18.50 19.51 6.09
N THR A 572 -17.67 18.85 6.89
CA THR A 572 -17.33 17.43 6.69
C THR A 572 -17.71 16.54 7.86
N LYS A 573 -17.67 15.23 7.62
CA LYS A 573 -17.81 14.18 8.63
C LYS A 573 -16.54 13.34 8.62
N MET A 574 -16.06 12.98 9.81
CA MET A 574 -14.86 12.14 9.95
C MET A 574 -15.11 11.07 11.00
N VAL A 575 -14.82 9.81 10.65
CA VAL A 575 -14.76 8.73 11.62
C VAL A 575 -13.53 8.97 12.49
N CYS A 576 -13.76 9.21 13.78
CA CYS A 576 -12.72 9.61 14.71
C CYS A 576 -11.93 8.40 15.21
N GLN A 577 -12.64 7.37 15.66
CA GLN A 577 -12.04 6.15 16.22
C GLN A 577 -13.01 4.97 16.16
N HIS A 578 -12.42 3.78 16.15
CA HIS A 578 -13.08 2.53 16.48
C HIS A 578 -12.49 2.01 17.80
N VAL A 579 -13.31 1.34 18.59
CA VAL A 579 -12.90 0.74 19.86
C VAL A 579 -13.43 -0.68 19.96
N LEU A 580 -12.53 -1.60 20.30
CA LEU A 580 -12.80 -3.00 20.58
C LEU A 580 -12.33 -3.37 22.00
N PRO A 581 -12.82 -4.48 22.58
CA PRO A 581 -12.23 -5.02 23.79
C PRO A 581 -10.81 -5.54 23.54
N ILE A 582 -9.92 -5.36 24.53
CA ILE A 582 -8.60 -6.04 24.51
C ILE A 582 -8.81 -7.54 24.72
N ASN A 583 -9.63 -7.91 25.71
CA ASN A 583 -10.07 -9.26 26.00
C ASN A 583 -11.60 -9.32 25.93
N ASP A 584 -12.13 -10.03 24.95
CA ASP A 584 -13.57 -10.16 24.68
C ASP A 584 -14.31 -11.07 25.69
N LYS A 585 -13.56 -11.89 26.44
CA LYS A 585 -14.09 -12.72 27.53
C LYS A 585 -14.40 -11.93 28.80
N GLN A 586 -13.98 -10.66 28.85
CA GLN A 586 -14.21 -9.77 29.99
C GLN A 586 -15.10 -8.59 29.57
N ASP A 587 -15.87 -8.07 30.52
CA ASP A 587 -16.59 -6.82 30.34
C ASP A 587 -15.62 -5.68 30.01
N TRP A 588 -16.09 -4.70 29.24
CA TRP A 588 -15.30 -3.53 28.89
C TRP A 588 -16.13 -2.26 29.00
N THR A 589 -15.46 -1.17 29.36
CA THR A 589 -16.13 0.12 29.59
C THR A 589 -15.48 1.16 28.70
N TYR A 590 -16.26 1.71 27.78
CA TYR A 590 -15.87 2.83 26.95
C TYR A 590 -16.29 4.12 27.63
N ASN A 591 -15.31 4.89 28.10
CA ASN A 591 -15.48 6.21 28.69
C ASN A 591 -14.67 7.21 27.87
N CYS A 592 -15.36 7.92 26.99
CA CYS A 592 -14.76 8.93 26.12
C CYS A 592 -15.24 10.31 26.50
N VAL A 593 -14.30 11.25 26.59
CA VAL A 593 -14.56 12.67 26.78
C VAL A 593 -14.04 13.42 25.56
N GLU A 594 -14.95 13.98 24.77
CA GLU A 594 -14.65 14.84 23.64
C GLU A 594 -14.69 16.30 24.06
N THR A 595 -13.72 17.10 23.62
CA THR A 595 -13.62 18.51 23.98
C THR A 595 -13.08 19.33 22.81
N ILE A 596 -13.65 20.51 22.55
CA ILE A 596 -13.08 21.42 21.54
C ILE A 596 -11.84 22.10 22.11
N LEU A 597 -10.75 22.10 21.34
CA LEU A 597 -9.60 22.95 21.62
C LEU A 597 -9.88 24.34 21.05
N PRO A 598 -9.76 25.41 21.85
CA PRO A 598 -9.75 26.76 21.29
C PRO A 598 -8.54 26.90 20.37
N PHE A 599 -8.73 27.67 19.29
CA PHE A 599 -7.68 28.03 18.35
C PHE A 599 -6.49 28.71 19.03
#